data_AF-A0AAD0XPV0-F1
#
_entry.id   AF-A0AAD0XPV0-F1
#
_cell.length_a   1.000
_cell.length_b   1.000
_cell.length_c   1.000
_cell.angle_alpha   90.00
_cell.angle_beta   90.00
_cell.angle_gamma   90.00
#
_symmetry.space_group_name_H-M   'P 1'
#
loop_
_entity.id
_entity.type
_entity.pdbx_description
1 polymer ?
#
loop_
_entity_poly.entity_id
_entity_poly.type
_entity_poly.pdbx_seq_one_letter_code
_entity_poly.pdbx_strand_id
1 'polypeptide(L)'
;MRSDNFISPKRFSHIYVEESAKNHPKTSEILSKFPESIPVSIDSYKEVFNPSAQNFQAQKRSPKLILAKRKEQFLYSGSGVAPDFGYRFFYYNALVLNCLYNCSYCYLQGMYSSANLVVFVNNEDYIRETKEQLELSKPLYLCISYDTDLLALENILGYCKEWILFANENPDLIVEIRTKSANFKSIADLKPTSNIILAWTLSPESVILEHEPLTPRLSSRLKNIRDALNAGWQVRLCLDPILNVPNWKSVYQEFVRAIFREIPGEKLREISLGVFRMNSDYFKNSKKRRSDSYLYYLPMETHAGVKSYPTELEKEMFDTVQKELEVFVPREKIHRLVASEMETK
;
A
#
# COMPACT_ATOMS: atom_id res chain seq x y z
N MET A 1 -17.06 -12.26 12.01
CA MET A 1 -16.03 -12.77 11.07
C MET A 1 -15.54 -11.61 10.21
N ARG A 2 -14.34 -11.06 10.47
CA ARG A 2 -13.66 -10.11 9.57
C ARG A 2 -12.58 -10.90 8.80
N SER A 3 -12.46 -10.59 7.52
CA SER A 3 -12.18 -11.47 6.37
C SER A 3 -10.76 -12.01 6.22
N ASP A 4 -10.67 -13.27 5.75
CA ASP A 4 -9.55 -13.88 5.02
C ASP A 4 -9.33 -13.24 3.63
N ASN A 5 -9.38 -11.90 3.53
CA ASN A 5 -9.23 -11.13 2.29
C ASN A 5 -10.14 -11.46 1.10
N PHE A 6 -11.16 -12.30 1.28
CA PHE A 6 -12.09 -12.61 0.21
C PHE A 6 -12.94 -11.37 -0.14
N ILE A 7 -12.63 -10.71 -1.26
CA ILE A 7 -13.50 -9.69 -1.83
C ILE A 7 -14.72 -10.40 -2.37
N SER A 8 -15.85 -10.24 -1.69
CA SER A 8 -17.11 -10.83 -2.10
C SER A 8 -17.47 -10.43 -3.55
N PRO A 9 -18.00 -11.35 -4.38
CA PRO A 9 -18.58 -11.04 -5.68
C PRO A 9 -19.69 -9.97 -5.63
N LYS A 10 -20.26 -9.70 -4.44
CA LYS A 10 -21.26 -8.65 -4.22
C LYS A 10 -20.66 -7.33 -3.72
N ARG A 11 -19.33 -7.21 -3.66
CA ARG A 11 -18.63 -6.03 -3.11
C ARG A 11 -19.00 -4.76 -3.88
N PHE A 12 -19.09 -4.84 -5.20
CA PHE A 12 -19.38 -3.72 -6.08
C PHE A 12 -20.77 -3.91 -6.70
N SER A 13 -21.75 -3.09 -6.33
CA SER A 13 -23.08 -3.15 -6.96
C SER A 13 -23.05 -2.69 -8.44
N HIS A 14 -22.14 -1.77 -8.75
CA HIS A 14 -22.01 -1.14 -10.06
C HIS A 14 -20.53 -1.09 -10.42
N ILE A 15 -20.23 -1.33 -11.69
CA ILE A 15 -18.89 -1.23 -12.26
C ILE A 15 -18.97 -0.22 -13.39
N TYR A 16 -18.32 0.92 -13.25
CA TYR A 16 -18.22 1.89 -14.34
C TYR A 16 -17.12 1.47 -15.30
N VAL A 17 -17.36 1.58 -16.60
CA VAL A 17 -16.43 1.15 -17.64
C VAL A 17 -16.24 2.29 -18.62
N GLU A 18 -15.01 2.79 -18.73
CA GLU A 18 -14.64 3.78 -19.72
C GLU A 18 -14.81 3.19 -21.13
N GLU A 19 -15.38 3.93 -22.08
CA GLU A 19 -15.56 3.44 -23.46
C GLU A 19 -14.25 2.92 -24.07
N SER A 20 -13.12 3.57 -23.75
CA SER A 20 -11.77 3.17 -24.18
C SER A 20 -11.34 1.80 -23.62
N ALA A 21 -11.87 1.40 -22.46
CA ALA A 21 -11.59 0.16 -21.75
C ALA A 21 -12.58 -0.96 -22.07
N LYS A 22 -13.76 -0.65 -22.62
CA LYS A 22 -14.89 -1.57 -22.81
C LYS A 22 -14.53 -2.88 -23.51
N ASN A 23 -13.73 -2.80 -24.58
CA ASN A 23 -13.34 -3.96 -25.39
C ASN A 23 -11.99 -4.56 -24.96
N HIS A 24 -11.40 -4.11 -23.85
CA HIS A 24 -10.13 -4.65 -23.39
C HIS A 24 -10.34 -6.05 -22.77
N PRO A 25 -9.50 -7.06 -23.08
CA PRO A 25 -9.68 -8.41 -22.54
C PRO A 25 -9.73 -8.46 -21.00
N LYS A 26 -8.88 -7.65 -20.33
CA LYS A 26 -8.89 -7.53 -18.87
C LYS A 26 -10.21 -6.99 -18.31
N THR A 27 -10.92 -6.13 -19.06
CA THR A 27 -12.26 -5.65 -18.67
C THR A 27 -13.24 -6.81 -18.63
N SER A 28 -13.28 -7.63 -19.68
CA SER A 28 -14.14 -8.83 -19.72
C SER A 28 -13.77 -9.83 -18.61
N GLU A 29 -12.47 -10.03 -18.37
CA GLU A 29 -11.97 -10.88 -17.28
C GLU A 29 -12.49 -10.39 -15.91
N ILE A 30 -12.35 -9.09 -15.62
CA ILE A 30 -12.79 -8.51 -14.34
C ILE A 30 -14.31 -8.59 -14.20
N LEU A 31 -15.08 -8.22 -15.24
CA LEU A 31 -16.55 -8.27 -15.20
C LEU A 31 -17.06 -9.69 -14.96
N SER A 32 -16.40 -10.72 -15.51
CA SER A 32 -16.78 -12.12 -15.27
C SER A 32 -16.71 -12.55 -13.80
N LYS A 33 -15.87 -11.89 -12.99
CA LYS A 33 -15.73 -12.13 -11.54
C LYS A 33 -16.85 -11.47 -10.72
N PHE A 34 -17.65 -10.61 -11.35
CA PHE A 34 -18.73 -9.85 -10.73
C PHE A 34 -20.04 -9.96 -11.51
N PRO A 35 -20.62 -11.18 -11.65
CA PRO A 35 -21.80 -11.41 -12.49
C PRO A 35 -23.07 -10.70 -11.99
N GLU A 36 -23.12 -10.31 -10.72
CA GLU A 36 -24.25 -9.57 -10.14
C GLU A 36 -24.09 -8.03 -10.24
N SER A 37 -22.95 -7.54 -10.71
CA SER A 37 -22.72 -6.09 -10.84
C SER A 37 -23.35 -5.54 -12.11
N ILE A 38 -23.86 -4.31 -12.02
CA ILE A 38 -24.39 -3.58 -13.18
C ILE A 38 -23.24 -2.80 -13.84
N PRO A 39 -22.84 -3.13 -15.09
CA PRO A 39 -21.88 -2.33 -15.84
C PRO A 39 -22.51 -1.00 -16.30
N VAL A 40 -21.79 0.11 -16.16
CA VAL A 40 -22.23 1.44 -16.56
C VAL A 40 -21.16 2.07 -17.46
N SER A 41 -21.51 2.37 -18.70
CA SER A 41 -20.62 3.10 -19.63
C SER A 41 -20.37 4.53 -19.15
N ILE A 42 -19.14 4.99 -19.26
CA ILE A 42 -18.72 6.38 -19.03
C ILE A 42 -17.67 6.79 -20.06
N ASP A 43 -17.54 8.09 -20.33
CA ASP A 43 -16.53 8.59 -21.28
C ASP A 43 -15.15 8.72 -20.62
N SER A 44 -15.13 9.07 -19.32
CA SER A 44 -13.89 9.14 -18.54
C SER A 44 -14.09 8.74 -17.09
N TYR A 45 -13.17 7.95 -16.53
CA TYR A 45 -13.17 7.65 -15.09
C TYR A 45 -13.22 8.90 -14.19
N LYS A 46 -12.74 10.04 -14.70
CA LYS A 46 -12.71 11.33 -13.98
C LYS A 46 -14.12 11.85 -13.67
N GLU A 47 -15.13 11.50 -14.47
CA GLU A 47 -16.53 11.92 -14.25
C GLU A 47 -17.13 11.33 -12.98
N VAL A 48 -16.67 10.14 -12.60
CA VAL A 48 -17.11 9.44 -11.39
C VAL A 48 -16.12 9.64 -10.24
N PHE A 49 -14.82 9.69 -10.54
CA PHE A 49 -13.77 9.69 -9.52
C PHE A 49 -13.40 11.09 -9.02
N ASN A 50 -13.43 12.13 -9.86
CA ASN A 50 -12.95 13.46 -9.48
C ASN A 50 -13.98 14.47 -8.94
N PRO A 51 -15.32 14.30 -9.02
CA PRO A 51 -16.26 15.30 -8.51
C PRO A 51 -15.94 15.77 -7.08
N SER A 52 -16.06 17.07 -6.80
CA SER A 52 -15.63 17.65 -5.52
C SER A 52 -16.60 17.39 -4.37
N ALA A 53 -17.91 17.32 -4.64
CA ALA A 53 -18.97 17.15 -3.65
C ALA A 53 -19.29 15.67 -3.34
N GLN A 54 -18.25 14.86 -3.14
CA GLN A 54 -18.39 13.43 -2.81
C GLN A 54 -18.33 13.18 -1.30
N ASN A 55 -19.10 12.20 -0.82
CA ASN A 55 -18.97 11.70 0.56
C ASN A 55 -18.09 10.44 0.58
N PHE A 56 -16.81 10.64 0.88
CA PHE A 56 -15.80 9.58 0.88
C PHE A 56 -16.15 8.42 1.81
N GLN A 57 -16.61 8.69 3.04
CA GLN A 57 -16.94 7.63 4.00
C GLN A 57 -18.21 6.86 3.62
N ALA A 58 -19.19 7.52 3.00
CA ALA A 58 -20.35 6.84 2.42
C ALA A 58 -19.94 5.90 1.29
N GLN A 59 -19.03 6.34 0.42
CA GLN A 59 -18.49 5.51 -0.65
C GLN A 59 -17.68 4.32 -0.10
N LYS A 60 -16.91 4.46 1.00
CA LYS A 60 -16.23 3.28 1.61
C LYS A 60 -17.20 2.19 2.09
N ARG A 61 -18.45 2.55 2.44
CA ARG A 61 -19.50 1.56 2.80
C ARG A 61 -20.07 0.84 1.59
N SER A 62 -20.10 1.47 0.42
CA SER A 62 -20.56 0.87 -0.84
C SER A 62 -19.70 1.34 -2.02
N PRO A 63 -18.42 0.90 -2.07
CA PRO A 63 -17.49 1.40 -3.08
C PRO A 63 -17.92 0.90 -4.45
N LYS A 64 -17.58 1.68 -5.48
CA LYS A 64 -17.74 1.30 -6.88
C LYS A 64 -16.38 0.99 -7.48
N LEU A 65 -16.37 0.10 -8.46
CA LEU A 65 -15.20 -0.19 -9.27
C LEU A 65 -15.33 0.59 -10.58
N ILE A 66 -14.24 1.18 -11.04
CA ILE A 66 -14.16 1.93 -12.29
C ILE A 66 -13.04 1.30 -13.11
N LEU A 67 -13.35 0.82 -14.32
CA LEU A 67 -12.41 0.22 -15.25
C LEU A 67 -12.07 1.25 -16.32
N ALA A 68 -10.80 1.59 -16.44
CA ALA A 68 -10.33 2.67 -17.31
C ALA A 68 -9.03 2.28 -18.03
N LYS A 69 -8.59 3.08 -19.00
CA LYS A 69 -7.25 2.97 -19.59
C LYS A 69 -6.40 4.16 -19.19
N ARG A 70 -5.16 3.90 -18.81
CA ARG A 70 -4.15 4.94 -18.61
C ARG A 70 -3.61 5.34 -19.98
N LYS A 71 -3.58 6.63 -20.29
CA LYS A 71 -3.11 7.13 -21.60
C LYS A 71 -1.65 7.59 -21.59
N GLU A 72 -1.18 8.04 -20.43
CA GLU A 72 0.14 8.65 -20.24
C GLU A 72 0.55 8.51 -18.77
N GLN A 73 1.82 8.80 -18.46
CA GLN A 73 2.35 8.79 -17.09
C GLN A 73 2.19 7.44 -16.38
N PHE A 74 2.78 6.40 -16.98
CA PHE A 74 2.76 5.04 -16.45
C PHE A 74 3.75 4.85 -15.30
N LEU A 75 4.81 5.65 -15.26
CA LEU A 75 5.88 5.60 -14.27
C LEU A 75 6.04 6.97 -13.60
N TYR A 76 6.06 6.98 -12.27
CA TYR A 76 6.25 8.17 -11.45
C TYR A 76 7.56 8.04 -10.68
N SER A 77 8.38 9.08 -10.66
CA SER A 77 9.54 9.14 -9.75
C SER A 77 9.07 9.03 -8.30
N GLY A 78 9.88 8.38 -7.46
CA GLY A 78 9.63 8.26 -6.03
C GLY A 78 9.28 9.61 -5.39
N SER A 79 8.26 9.61 -4.53
CA SER A 79 7.66 10.84 -3.97
C SER A 79 8.54 11.62 -2.99
N GLY A 80 9.69 11.08 -2.60
CA GLY A 80 10.48 11.54 -1.45
C GLY A 80 9.87 11.21 -0.08
N VAL A 81 8.59 10.82 -0.01
CA VAL A 81 7.87 10.49 1.24
C VAL A 81 7.88 8.98 1.56
N ALA A 82 8.23 8.17 0.58
CA ALA A 82 8.46 6.75 0.73
C ALA A 82 9.96 6.44 0.62
N PRO A 83 10.45 5.41 1.33
CA PRO A 83 11.86 5.02 1.26
C PRO A 83 12.24 4.55 -0.14
N ASP A 84 13.36 5.08 -0.61
CA ASP A 84 14.07 4.56 -1.78
C ASP A 84 15.01 3.40 -1.42
N PHE A 85 15.25 3.13 -0.12
CA PHE A 85 16.16 2.11 0.39
C PHE A 85 17.58 2.17 -0.23
N GLY A 86 18.04 3.38 -0.57
CA GLY A 86 19.33 3.60 -1.21
C GLY A 86 19.35 3.33 -2.72
N TYR A 87 18.22 3.00 -3.33
CA TYR A 87 18.11 2.86 -4.79
C TYR A 87 18.03 4.23 -5.46
N ARG A 88 19.02 4.54 -6.29
CA ARG A 88 19.08 5.80 -7.05
C ARG A 88 17.87 6.00 -7.98
N PHE A 89 17.42 4.93 -8.62
CA PHE A 89 16.36 4.96 -9.62
C PHE A 89 15.08 4.37 -9.02
N PHE A 90 14.42 5.14 -8.16
CA PHE A 90 13.19 4.76 -7.50
C PHE A 90 11.97 5.31 -8.23
N TYR A 91 11.06 4.41 -8.61
CA TYR A 91 9.80 4.71 -9.27
C TYR A 91 8.62 3.96 -8.64
N TYR A 92 7.41 4.40 -8.98
CA TYR A 92 6.19 3.67 -8.69
C TYR A 92 5.20 3.72 -9.85
N ASN A 93 4.30 2.74 -9.90
CA ASN A 93 3.15 2.76 -10.81
C ASN A 93 1.85 3.06 -10.06
N ALA A 94 0.95 3.77 -10.73
CA ALA A 94 -0.43 3.96 -10.30
C ALA A 94 -1.37 3.04 -11.11
N LEU A 95 -1.24 1.72 -10.94
CA LEU A 95 -2.05 0.68 -11.60
C LEU A 95 -3.51 0.70 -11.15
N VAL A 96 -3.72 1.07 -9.89
CA VAL A 96 -5.04 1.25 -9.28
C VAL A 96 -5.00 2.54 -8.47
N LEU A 97 -6.02 3.37 -8.60
CA LEU A 97 -6.22 4.52 -7.73
C LEU A 97 -7.10 4.11 -6.55
N ASN A 98 -6.63 4.48 -5.36
CA ASN A 98 -7.26 4.21 -4.07
C ASN A 98 -7.18 2.73 -3.66
N CYS A 99 -7.68 2.43 -2.47
CA CYS A 99 -7.55 1.12 -1.83
C CYS A 99 -8.90 0.61 -1.33
N LEU A 100 -9.07 -0.73 -1.24
CA LEU A 100 -10.27 -1.35 -0.67
C LEU A 100 -10.41 -1.13 0.85
N TYR A 101 -9.31 -0.79 1.53
CA TYR A 101 -9.24 -0.56 2.96
C TYR A 101 -9.67 0.86 3.34
N ASN A 102 -9.89 1.09 4.64
CA ASN A 102 -10.33 2.38 5.16
C ASN A 102 -9.49 2.87 6.36
N CYS A 103 -8.17 2.69 6.32
CA CYS A 103 -7.28 3.08 7.42
C CYS A 103 -7.38 4.58 7.73
N SER A 104 -7.53 4.91 9.01
CA SER A 104 -7.74 6.27 9.53
C SER A 104 -6.65 7.25 9.12
N TYR A 105 -5.41 6.78 9.05
CA TYR A 105 -4.22 7.58 8.75
C TYR A 105 -3.81 7.57 7.26
N CYS A 106 -4.59 6.94 6.38
CA CYS A 106 -4.17 6.74 4.99
C CYS A 106 -4.21 8.06 4.19
N TYR A 107 -3.06 8.44 3.61
CA TYR A 107 -2.93 9.67 2.82
C TYR A 107 -3.80 9.68 1.55
N LEU A 108 -4.15 8.51 1.00
CA LEU A 108 -5.05 8.40 -0.16
C LEU A 108 -6.43 9.00 0.13
N GLN A 109 -6.86 8.98 1.40
CA GLN A 109 -8.10 9.63 1.84
C GLN A 109 -8.02 11.15 1.83
N GLY A 110 -6.84 11.76 1.65
CA GLY A 110 -6.64 13.19 1.48
C GLY A 110 -6.28 13.58 0.04
N MET A 111 -5.67 12.64 -0.69
CA MET A 111 -5.24 12.76 -2.08
C MET A 111 -6.40 12.71 -3.08
N TYR A 112 -7.33 11.75 -2.95
CA TYR A 112 -8.42 11.56 -3.90
C TYR A 112 -9.74 12.12 -3.40
N SER A 113 -10.59 12.67 -4.27
CA SER A 113 -11.93 13.14 -3.90
C SER A 113 -12.95 12.02 -3.73
N SER A 114 -12.73 10.86 -4.36
CA SER A 114 -13.59 9.67 -4.27
C SER A 114 -12.96 8.54 -3.47
N ALA A 115 -13.79 7.72 -2.83
CA ALA A 115 -13.38 6.44 -2.22
C ALA A 115 -13.51 5.22 -3.15
N ASN A 116 -14.01 5.42 -4.37
CA ASN A 116 -14.11 4.38 -5.39
C ASN A 116 -12.72 3.89 -5.82
N LEU A 117 -12.67 2.72 -6.45
CA LEU A 117 -11.45 2.16 -7.02
C LEU A 117 -11.43 2.41 -8.51
N VAL A 118 -10.31 2.94 -9.03
CA VAL A 118 -10.07 3.01 -10.47
C VAL A 118 -8.99 2.00 -10.81
N VAL A 119 -9.31 1.00 -11.62
CA VAL A 119 -8.35 0.03 -12.14
C VAL A 119 -8.02 0.40 -13.58
N PHE A 120 -6.74 0.55 -13.87
CA PHE A 120 -6.29 0.69 -15.25
C PHE A 120 -6.10 -0.70 -15.85
N VAL A 121 -6.87 -1.01 -16.88
CA VAL A 121 -6.95 -2.36 -17.46
C VAL A 121 -5.78 -2.70 -18.37
N ASN A 122 -5.02 -1.69 -18.79
CA ASN A 122 -3.90 -1.79 -19.73
C ASN A 122 -2.55 -1.93 -19.00
N ASN A 123 -2.41 -2.98 -18.16
CA ASN A 123 -1.16 -3.25 -17.43
C ASN A 123 0.04 -3.47 -18.36
N GLU A 124 -0.19 -3.98 -19.57
CA GLU A 124 0.81 -4.19 -20.60
C GLU A 124 1.54 -2.89 -21.01
N ASP A 125 0.85 -1.75 -20.98
CA ASP A 125 1.47 -0.45 -21.26
C ASP A 125 2.42 -0.03 -20.12
N TYR A 126 2.06 -0.30 -18.86
CA TYR A 126 2.93 -0.04 -17.71
C TYR A 126 4.20 -0.90 -17.74
N ILE A 127 4.06 -2.18 -18.12
CA ILE A 127 5.20 -3.10 -18.28
C ILE A 127 6.11 -2.61 -19.41
N ARG A 128 5.56 -2.20 -20.56
CA ARG A 128 6.34 -1.67 -21.69
C ARG A 128 7.17 -0.45 -21.28
N GLU A 129 6.54 0.55 -20.68
CA GLU A 129 7.21 1.79 -20.26
C GLU A 129 8.26 1.54 -19.17
N THR A 130 7.99 0.60 -18.26
CA THR A 130 8.98 0.19 -17.26
C THR A 130 10.17 -0.50 -17.89
N LYS A 131 9.96 -1.33 -18.91
CA LYS A 131 11.04 -1.96 -19.68
C LYS A 131 11.91 -0.91 -20.37
N GLU A 132 11.30 0.09 -21.00
CA GLU A 132 12.01 1.20 -21.64
C GLU A 132 12.84 2.00 -20.62
N GLN A 133 12.26 2.34 -19.47
CA GLN A 133 13.00 3.03 -18.41
C GLN A 133 14.13 2.17 -17.83
N LEU A 134 13.92 0.87 -17.69
CA LEU A 134 14.93 -0.07 -17.18
C LEU A 134 16.17 -0.08 -18.07
N GLU A 135 16.04 0.08 -19.40
CA GLU A 135 17.21 0.19 -20.29
C GLU A 135 18.05 1.45 -20.05
N LEU A 136 17.43 2.51 -19.50
CA LEU A 136 18.10 3.78 -19.19
C LEU A 136 18.64 3.83 -17.75
N SER A 137 18.12 3.01 -16.84
CA SER A 137 18.33 3.14 -15.40
C SER A 137 18.36 1.77 -14.72
N LYS A 138 19.57 1.32 -14.36
CA LYS A 138 19.79 0.02 -13.69
C LYS A 138 20.63 0.21 -12.40
N PRO A 139 20.30 -0.47 -11.28
CA PRO A 139 19.05 -1.19 -11.05
C PRO A 139 17.86 -0.22 -10.89
N LEU A 140 16.68 -0.60 -11.37
CA LEU A 140 15.43 0.14 -11.21
C LEU A 140 14.65 -0.44 -10.03
N TYR A 141 14.33 0.40 -9.05
CA TYR A 141 13.47 0.02 -7.93
C TYR A 141 12.04 0.51 -8.16
N LEU A 142 11.10 -0.43 -8.19
CA LEU A 142 9.71 -0.17 -8.58
C LEU A 142 8.73 -0.61 -7.49
N CYS A 143 7.95 0.33 -6.97
CA CYS A 143 6.79 0.02 -6.13
C CYS A 143 5.52 -0.06 -6.98
N ILE A 144 4.91 -1.25 -7.09
CA ILE A 144 3.66 -1.43 -7.87
C ILE A 144 2.38 -1.28 -7.04
N SER A 145 2.52 -1.18 -5.71
CA SER A 145 1.41 -1.06 -4.75
C SER A 145 1.49 0.26 -3.95
N TYR A 146 1.87 1.35 -4.63
CA TYR A 146 2.07 2.64 -3.97
C TYR A 146 0.72 3.29 -3.60
N ASP A 147 -0.19 3.40 -4.56
CA ASP A 147 -1.52 4.05 -4.39
C ASP A 147 -2.67 3.06 -4.15
N THR A 148 -2.35 1.81 -3.84
CA THR A 148 -3.33 0.75 -3.57
C THR A 148 -2.73 -0.39 -2.74
N ASP A 149 -3.53 -1.38 -2.38
CA ASP A 149 -3.01 -2.69 -1.94
C ASP A 149 -3.27 -3.70 -3.05
N LEU A 150 -2.24 -3.94 -3.88
CA LEU A 150 -2.42 -4.74 -5.11
C LEU A 150 -2.57 -6.23 -4.78
N LEU A 151 -1.84 -6.74 -3.79
CA LEU A 151 -1.94 -8.14 -3.38
C LEU A 151 -3.34 -8.47 -2.84
N ALA A 152 -3.99 -7.53 -2.15
CA ALA A 152 -5.38 -7.68 -1.75
C ALA A 152 -6.36 -7.79 -2.93
N LEU A 153 -6.01 -7.24 -4.10
CA LEU A 153 -6.80 -7.28 -5.33
C LEU A 153 -6.38 -8.41 -6.28
N GLU A 154 -5.40 -9.24 -5.91
CA GLU A 154 -4.75 -10.15 -6.86
C GLU A 154 -5.70 -11.18 -7.47
N ASN A 155 -6.65 -11.72 -6.70
CA ASN A 155 -7.65 -12.66 -7.22
C ASN A 155 -8.55 -12.01 -8.30
N ILE A 156 -8.67 -10.68 -8.31
CA ILE A 156 -9.43 -9.91 -9.29
C ILE A 156 -8.57 -9.51 -10.48
N LEU A 157 -7.32 -9.10 -10.25
CA LEU A 157 -6.50 -8.45 -11.29
C LEU A 157 -5.44 -9.37 -11.92
N GLY A 158 -4.77 -10.20 -11.11
CA GLY A 158 -3.61 -10.98 -11.54
C GLY A 158 -2.34 -10.16 -11.77
N TYR A 159 -2.31 -8.89 -11.38
CA TYR A 159 -1.21 -7.98 -11.70
C TYR A 159 0.05 -8.30 -10.90
N CYS A 160 -0.04 -8.72 -9.63
CA CYS A 160 1.16 -9.15 -8.89
C CYS A 160 1.84 -10.31 -9.62
N LYS A 161 1.08 -11.30 -10.11
CA LYS A 161 1.62 -12.39 -10.92
C LYS A 161 2.29 -11.91 -12.20
N GLU A 162 1.62 -11.04 -12.97
CA GLU A 162 2.17 -10.48 -14.21
C GLU A 162 3.50 -9.75 -13.96
N TRP A 163 3.58 -8.93 -12.90
CA TRP A 163 4.80 -8.20 -12.51
C TRP A 163 5.91 -9.10 -11.97
N ILE A 164 5.56 -10.13 -11.19
CA ILE A 164 6.53 -11.13 -10.70
C ILE A 164 7.18 -11.86 -11.88
N LEU A 165 6.38 -12.32 -12.84
CA LEU A 165 6.91 -13.00 -14.02
C LEU A 165 7.79 -12.08 -14.86
N PHE A 166 7.38 -10.84 -15.08
CA PHE A 166 8.18 -9.86 -15.80
C PHE A 166 9.53 -9.57 -15.11
N ALA A 167 9.53 -9.35 -13.79
CA ALA A 167 10.77 -9.10 -13.07
C ALA A 167 11.68 -10.34 -13.03
N ASN A 168 11.14 -11.55 -13.01
CA ASN A 168 11.95 -12.78 -13.07
C ASN A 168 12.80 -12.87 -14.35
N GLU A 169 12.36 -12.23 -15.44
CA GLU A 169 13.11 -12.13 -16.69
C GLU A 169 14.10 -10.96 -16.70
N ASN A 170 14.03 -10.06 -15.72
CA ASN A 170 14.77 -8.80 -15.67
C ASN A 170 15.42 -8.58 -14.27
N PRO A 171 16.59 -9.18 -13.99
CA PRO A 171 17.19 -9.15 -12.64
C PRO A 171 17.52 -7.76 -12.09
N ASP A 172 17.76 -6.77 -12.95
CA ASP A 172 18.01 -5.38 -12.58
C ASP A 172 16.73 -4.60 -12.20
N LEU A 173 15.55 -5.19 -12.42
CA LEU A 173 14.28 -4.65 -11.97
C LEU A 173 13.95 -5.22 -10.58
N ILE A 174 14.02 -4.37 -9.56
CA ILE A 174 13.64 -4.72 -8.19
C ILE A 174 12.20 -4.27 -7.95
N VAL A 175 11.27 -5.20 -7.77
CA VAL A 175 9.85 -4.89 -7.54
C VAL A 175 9.48 -5.04 -6.06
N GLU A 176 8.95 -3.99 -5.45
CA GLU A 176 8.28 -4.05 -4.14
C GLU A 176 6.76 -4.21 -4.32
N ILE A 177 6.22 -5.26 -3.70
CA ILE A 177 4.78 -5.46 -3.52
C ILE A 177 4.46 -5.24 -2.04
N ARG A 178 3.98 -4.02 -1.73
CA ARG A 178 3.60 -3.64 -0.37
C ARG A 178 2.14 -3.97 -0.08
N THR A 179 1.87 -4.53 1.10
CA THR A 179 0.53 -5.00 1.45
C THR A 179 0.25 -5.02 2.96
N LYS A 180 -1.02 -4.82 3.35
CA LYS A 180 -1.59 -5.18 4.67
C LYS A 180 -2.39 -6.48 4.60
N SER A 181 -2.46 -7.08 3.43
CA SER A 181 -3.33 -8.20 3.12
C SER A 181 -2.75 -9.52 3.66
N ALA A 182 -3.63 -10.45 3.99
CA ALA A 182 -3.41 -11.87 4.19
C ALA A 182 -3.76 -12.70 2.92
N ASN A 183 -3.34 -12.25 1.72
CA ASN A 183 -3.65 -12.91 0.44
C ASN A 183 -2.40 -13.50 -0.26
N PHE A 184 -1.38 -13.92 0.49
CA PHE A 184 -0.19 -14.57 -0.10
C PHE A 184 -0.54 -15.80 -0.94
N LYS A 185 -1.61 -16.54 -0.56
CA LYS A 185 -2.07 -17.73 -1.28
C LYS A 185 -2.29 -17.49 -2.78
N SER A 186 -2.67 -16.28 -3.20
CA SER A 186 -2.93 -15.98 -4.63
C SER A 186 -1.67 -15.92 -5.49
N ILE A 187 -0.48 -15.88 -4.88
CA ILE A 187 0.82 -15.90 -5.56
C ILE A 187 1.73 -17.02 -5.05
N ALA A 188 1.23 -17.93 -4.22
CA ALA A 188 2.02 -18.94 -3.53
C ALA A 188 2.58 -20.03 -4.48
N ASP A 189 2.00 -20.17 -5.66
CA ASP A 189 2.46 -21.08 -6.73
C ASP A 189 3.61 -20.48 -7.56
N LEU A 190 3.90 -19.19 -7.40
CA LEU A 190 4.98 -18.52 -8.14
C LEU A 190 6.34 -18.79 -7.52
N LYS A 191 7.36 -18.79 -8.38
CA LYS A 191 8.75 -19.00 -7.97
C LYS A 191 9.31 -17.72 -7.32
N PRO A 192 9.86 -17.79 -6.10
CA PRO A 192 10.54 -16.66 -5.47
C PRO A 192 11.84 -16.31 -6.21
N THR A 193 12.16 -15.02 -6.26
CA THR A 193 13.39 -14.48 -6.83
C THR A 193 13.92 -13.34 -5.96
N SER A 194 15.23 -13.06 -6.06
CA SER A 194 15.91 -12.07 -5.21
C SER A 194 15.49 -10.62 -5.49
N ASN A 195 14.91 -10.37 -6.67
CA ASN A 195 14.47 -9.06 -7.12
C ASN A 195 12.97 -8.79 -6.88
N ILE A 196 12.24 -9.71 -6.25
CA ILE A 196 10.90 -9.43 -5.72
C ILE A 196 10.96 -9.28 -4.20
N ILE A 197 10.48 -8.14 -3.70
CA ILE A 197 10.36 -7.85 -2.28
C ILE A 197 8.88 -7.83 -1.90
N LEU A 198 8.46 -8.78 -1.07
CA LEU A 198 7.14 -8.76 -0.46
C LEU A 198 7.22 -7.96 0.84
N ALA A 199 6.61 -6.77 0.87
CA ALA A 199 6.69 -5.86 2.00
C ALA A 199 5.35 -5.85 2.77
N TRP A 200 5.34 -6.33 4.01
CA TRP A 200 4.14 -6.31 4.84
C TRP A 200 4.08 -5.13 5.78
N THR A 201 3.04 -4.30 5.66
CA THR A 201 2.73 -3.30 6.68
C THR A 201 2.03 -3.93 7.88
N LEU A 202 2.65 -3.80 9.05
CA LEU A 202 2.17 -4.33 10.31
C LEU A 202 1.90 -3.19 11.30
N SER A 203 0.89 -3.42 12.14
CA SER A 203 0.52 -2.53 13.24
C SER A 203 0.12 -3.38 14.45
N PRO A 204 0.19 -2.84 15.68
CA PRO A 204 -0.36 -3.49 16.86
C PRO A 204 -1.83 -3.87 16.66
N GLU A 205 -2.29 -4.97 17.27
CA GLU A 205 -3.67 -5.47 17.09
C GLU A 205 -4.73 -4.43 17.52
N SER A 206 -4.45 -3.65 18.58
CA SER A 206 -5.29 -2.53 19.02
C SER A 206 -5.40 -1.44 17.96
N VAL A 207 -4.28 -1.10 17.30
CA VAL A 207 -4.25 -0.14 16.19
C VAL A 207 -5.02 -0.66 14.99
N ILE A 208 -4.87 -1.94 14.64
CA ILE A 208 -5.61 -2.53 13.52
C ILE A 208 -7.13 -2.44 13.77
N LEU A 209 -7.55 -2.79 14.99
CA LEU A 209 -8.94 -2.80 15.40
C LEU A 209 -9.62 -1.43 15.28
N GLU A 210 -8.92 -0.39 15.70
CA GLU A 210 -9.45 0.97 15.78
C GLU A 210 -9.21 1.77 14.49
N HIS A 211 -8.01 1.68 13.93
CA HIS A 211 -7.53 2.57 12.88
C HIS A 211 -7.35 1.92 11.51
N GLU A 212 -7.52 0.61 11.37
CA GLU A 212 -7.38 -0.09 10.07
C GLU A 212 -8.63 -0.90 9.68
N PRO A 213 -9.83 -0.28 9.65
CA PRO A 213 -11.03 -0.99 9.26
C PRO A 213 -10.89 -1.58 7.85
N LEU A 214 -11.48 -2.77 7.69
CA LEU A 214 -11.47 -3.61 6.48
C LEU A 214 -10.12 -4.31 6.19
N THR A 215 -9.08 -4.09 7.00
CA THR A 215 -7.83 -4.85 6.88
C THR A 215 -7.90 -6.17 7.69
N PRO A 216 -7.05 -7.16 7.36
CA PRO A 216 -6.85 -8.36 8.18
C PRO A 216 -6.22 -8.05 9.54
N ARG A 217 -6.45 -8.94 10.52
CA ARG A 217 -5.81 -8.91 11.84
C ARG A 217 -4.30 -9.16 11.75
N LEU A 218 -3.56 -8.82 12.80
CA LEU A 218 -2.12 -9.05 12.88
C LEU A 218 -1.77 -10.52 12.67
N SER A 219 -2.50 -11.43 13.32
CA SER A 219 -2.25 -12.88 13.22
C SER A 219 -2.35 -13.40 11.79
N SER A 220 -3.32 -12.95 11.00
CA SER A 220 -3.47 -13.33 9.59
C SER A 220 -2.30 -12.79 8.74
N ARG A 221 -1.82 -11.57 9.01
CA ARG A 221 -0.64 -11.01 8.33
C ARG A 221 0.62 -11.79 8.69
N LEU A 222 0.87 -12.06 9.98
CA LEU A 222 2.01 -12.85 10.45
C LEU A 222 2.02 -14.26 9.87
N LYS A 223 0.85 -14.90 9.75
CA LYS A 223 0.74 -16.19 9.07
C LYS A 223 1.22 -16.12 7.63
N ASN A 224 0.79 -15.11 6.87
CA ASN A 224 1.17 -14.95 5.46
C ASN A 224 2.65 -14.63 5.30
N ILE A 225 3.22 -13.83 6.20
CA ILE A 225 4.66 -13.56 6.27
C ILE A 225 5.44 -14.86 6.48
N ARG A 226 5.01 -15.73 7.42
CA ARG A 226 5.64 -17.04 7.62
C ARG A 226 5.56 -17.91 6.38
N ASP A 227 4.38 -17.99 5.77
CA ASP A 227 4.17 -18.80 4.57
C ASP A 227 5.08 -18.32 3.42
N ALA A 228 5.21 -17.00 3.24
CA ALA A 228 6.11 -16.40 2.25
C ALA A 228 7.60 -16.65 2.55
N LEU A 229 8.04 -16.46 3.80
CA LEU A 229 9.41 -16.76 4.22
C LEU A 229 9.76 -18.24 4.03
N ASN A 230 8.85 -19.15 4.38
CA ASN A 230 9.04 -20.58 4.21
C ASN A 230 9.09 -21.00 2.74
N ALA A 231 8.37 -20.29 1.88
CA ALA A 231 8.44 -20.46 0.43
C ALA A 231 9.70 -19.81 -0.19
N GLY A 232 10.53 -19.09 0.58
CA GLY A 232 11.80 -18.51 0.11
C GLY A 232 11.72 -17.09 -0.45
N TRP A 233 10.60 -16.39 -0.25
CA TRP A 233 10.45 -15.00 -0.69
C TRP A 233 11.30 -14.04 0.15
N GLN A 234 11.80 -12.98 -0.49
CA GLN A 234 12.37 -11.85 0.24
C GLN A 234 11.25 -11.07 0.92
N VAL A 235 11.32 -10.97 2.24
CA VAL A 235 10.28 -10.30 3.03
C VAL A 235 10.85 -9.10 3.78
N ARG A 236 10.15 -7.96 3.63
CA ARG A 236 10.38 -6.72 4.36
C ARG A 236 9.21 -6.47 5.31
N LEU A 237 9.49 -6.01 6.53
CA LEU A 237 8.44 -5.54 7.44
C LEU A 237 8.38 -4.02 7.44
N CYS A 238 7.18 -3.46 7.34
CA CYS A 238 6.94 -2.03 7.41
C CYS A 238 6.12 -1.71 8.66
N LEU A 239 6.75 -1.12 9.66
CA LEU A 239 6.07 -0.55 10.83
C LEU A 239 5.86 0.92 10.52
N ASP A 240 4.91 1.17 9.61
CA ASP A 240 4.67 2.48 9.00
C ASP A 240 3.17 2.70 8.77
N PRO A 241 2.49 3.53 9.58
CA PRO A 241 3.05 4.40 10.63
C PRO A 241 3.05 3.79 12.04
N ILE A 242 4.05 4.16 12.85
CA ILE A 242 3.97 4.21 14.31
C ILE A 242 3.04 5.37 14.68
N LEU A 243 2.02 5.08 15.49
CA LEU A 243 0.95 6.01 15.87
C LEU A 243 1.00 6.36 17.35
N ASN A 244 0.73 7.63 17.67
CA ASN A 244 0.61 8.14 19.04
C ASN A 244 -0.78 7.79 19.61
N VAL A 245 -0.97 6.50 19.86
CA VAL A 245 -2.13 5.96 20.57
C VAL A 245 -1.91 5.99 22.09
N PRO A 246 -2.97 5.90 22.91
CA PRO A 246 -2.80 5.75 24.35
C PRO A 246 -1.83 4.61 24.69
N ASN A 247 -0.85 4.89 25.55
CA ASN A 247 0.21 3.95 25.94
C ASN A 247 1.05 3.42 24.76
N TRP A 248 1.27 4.23 23.72
CA TRP A 248 1.98 3.78 22.50
C TRP A 248 3.31 3.07 22.81
N LYS A 249 4.08 3.49 23.81
CA LYS A 249 5.38 2.85 24.15
C LYS A 249 5.22 1.36 24.44
N SER A 250 4.37 0.99 25.40
CA SER A 250 4.15 -0.41 25.76
C SER A 250 3.48 -1.18 24.62
N VAL A 251 2.51 -0.56 23.95
CA VAL A 251 1.80 -1.15 22.81
C VAL A 251 2.77 -1.56 21.69
N TYR A 252 3.70 -0.69 21.31
CA TYR A 252 4.66 -0.99 20.25
C TYR A 252 5.78 -1.93 20.70
N GLN A 253 6.23 -1.87 21.96
CA GLN A 253 7.20 -2.84 22.48
C GLN A 253 6.63 -4.27 22.52
N GLU A 254 5.40 -4.43 23.03
CA GLU A 254 4.72 -5.73 23.03
C GLU A 254 4.45 -6.24 21.61
N PHE A 255 4.08 -5.34 20.70
CA PHE A 255 3.88 -5.65 19.29
C PHE A 255 5.17 -6.16 18.61
N VAL A 256 6.31 -5.50 18.82
CA VAL A 256 7.60 -5.98 18.32
C VAL A 256 7.88 -7.38 18.85
N ARG A 257 7.77 -7.61 20.17
CA ARG A 257 7.95 -8.95 20.76
C ARG A 257 6.99 -9.98 20.17
N ALA A 258 5.75 -9.61 19.88
CA ALA A 258 4.77 -10.51 19.28
C ALA A 258 5.16 -10.92 17.85
N ILE A 259 5.68 -9.99 17.04
CA ILE A 259 6.21 -10.31 15.70
C ILE A 259 7.31 -11.38 15.80
N PHE A 260 8.34 -11.14 16.64
CA PHE A 260 9.52 -12.01 16.69
C PHE A 260 9.34 -13.30 17.49
N ARG A 261 8.19 -13.51 18.15
CA ARG A 261 7.78 -14.85 18.59
C ARG A 261 7.45 -15.78 17.42
N GLU A 262 7.02 -15.22 16.29
CA GLU A 262 6.54 -15.99 15.14
C GLU A 262 7.46 -15.86 13.91
N ILE A 263 8.21 -14.75 13.80
CA ILE A 263 9.04 -14.42 12.65
C ILE A 263 10.53 -14.38 13.05
N PRO A 264 11.37 -15.27 12.50
CA PRO A 264 12.81 -15.22 12.72
C PRO A 264 13.42 -13.98 12.03
N GLY A 265 14.03 -13.09 12.81
CA GLY A 265 14.53 -11.81 12.32
C GLY A 265 15.67 -11.93 11.31
N GLU A 266 16.47 -12.99 11.40
CA GLU A 266 17.56 -13.29 10.47
C GLU A 266 17.07 -13.55 9.04
N LYS A 267 15.84 -14.07 8.88
CA LYS A 267 15.23 -14.34 7.57
C LYS A 267 14.63 -13.11 6.90
N LEU A 268 14.43 -12.01 7.64
CA LEU A 268 13.93 -10.77 7.08
C LEU A 268 15.03 -10.11 6.24
N ARG A 269 14.63 -9.54 5.10
CA ARG A 269 15.52 -8.69 4.30
C ARG A 269 15.90 -7.45 5.12
N GLU A 270 14.87 -6.73 5.56
CA GLU A 270 15.00 -5.47 6.30
C GLU A 270 13.65 -5.04 6.90
N ILE A 271 13.68 -3.99 7.72
CA ILE A 271 12.54 -3.42 8.42
C ILE A 271 12.54 -1.90 8.20
N SER A 272 11.41 -1.34 7.78
CA SER A 272 11.23 0.11 7.70
C SER A 272 10.36 0.61 8.86
N LEU A 273 10.79 1.67 9.52
CA LEU A 273 10.08 2.39 10.57
C LEU A 273 9.66 3.76 10.04
N GLY A 274 8.38 4.09 10.08
CA GLY A 274 7.90 5.43 9.83
C GLY A 274 6.92 5.84 10.91
N VAL A 275 6.87 7.13 11.27
CA VAL A 275 5.76 7.67 12.05
C VAL A 275 4.67 8.21 11.12
N PHE A 276 3.54 8.64 11.69
CA PHE A 276 2.51 9.33 10.92
C PHE A 276 3.11 10.53 10.16
N ARG A 277 3.01 10.50 8.83
CA ARG A 277 3.42 11.62 7.97
C ARG A 277 2.48 11.76 6.79
N MET A 278 2.14 12.99 6.43
CA MET A 278 1.20 13.27 5.35
C MET A 278 1.44 14.65 4.75
N ASN A 279 1.35 14.81 3.43
CA ASN A 279 1.32 16.14 2.81
C ASN A 279 0.23 17.03 3.47
N SER A 280 0.53 18.31 3.68
CA SER A 280 -0.33 19.22 4.44
C SER A 280 -1.74 19.40 3.85
N ASP A 281 -1.87 19.42 2.52
CA ASP A 281 -3.18 19.51 1.87
C ASP A 281 -3.95 18.20 2.02
N TYR A 282 -3.25 17.07 1.90
CA TYR A 282 -3.86 15.76 2.13
C TYR A 282 -4.32 15.63 3.58
N PHE A 283 -3.53 16.10 4.55
CA PHE A 283 -3.91 16.12 5.96
C PHE A 283 -5.19 16.93 6.20
N LYS A 284 -5.27 18.14 5.62
CA LYS A 284 -6.46 19.00 5.72
C LYS A 284 -7.71 18.31 5.15
N ASN A 285 -7.57 17.65 4.00
CA ASN A 285 -8.67 16.92 3.37
C ASN A 285 -9.08 15.68 4.16
N SER A 286 -8.10 14.88 4.60
CA SER A 286 -8.32 13.69 5.42
C SER A 286 -9.00 14.03 6.73
N LYS A 287 -8.58 15.11 7.42
CA LYS A 287 -9.20 15.59 8.67
C LYS A 287 -10.69 15.89 8.51
N LYS A 288 -11.09 16.51 7.39
CA LYS A 288 -12.51 16.78 7.08
C LYS A 288 -13.31 15.49 6.85
N ARG A 289 -12.68 14.50 6.22
CA ARG A 289 -13.30 13.21 5.87
C ARG A 289 -13.30 12.22 7.02
N ARG A 290 -12.41 12.41 8.00
CA ARG A 290 -12.19 11.55 9.17
C ARG A 290 -12.36 12.33 10.47
N SER A 291 -13.47 13.05 10.60
CA SER A 291 -13.85 13.69 11.87
C SER A 291 -14.07 12.68 13.01
N ASP A 292 -14.20 11.40 12.68
CA ASP A 292 -14.27 10.27 13.61
C ASP A 292 -12.90 9.89 14.22
N SER A 293 -11.79 10.33 13.63
CA SER A 293 -10.45 9.92 14.05
C SER A 293 -9.73 11.00 14.84
N TYR A 294 -9.44 10.70 16.11
CA TYR A 294 -8.68 11.60 16.99
C TYR A 294 -7.24 11.85 16.50
N LEU A 295 -6.69 10.99 15.61
CA LEU A 295 -5.33 11.12 15.09
C LEU A 295 -5.06 12.49 14.43
N TYR A 296 -6.09 13.10 13.82
CA TYR A 296 -6.00 14.41 13.16
C TYR A 296 -6.11 15.61 14.13
N TYR A 297 -6.27 15.34 15.42
CA TYR A 297 -6.41 16.33 16.49
C TYR A 297 -5.28 16.26 17.51
N LEU A 298 -4.35 15.33 17.35
CA LEU A 298 -3.10 15.28 18.11
C LEU A 298 -2.20 16.48 17.74
N PRO A 299 -1.27 16.89 18.64
CA PRO A 299 -0.23 17.86 18.31
C PRO A 299 0.57 17.38 17.09
N MET A 300 0.78 18.28 16.11
CA MET A 300 1.46 18.00 14.84
C MET A 300 2.26 19.22 14.39
N GLU A 301 3.45 18.99 13.84
CA GLU A 301 4.30 19.99 13.20
C GLU A 301 4.25 19.86 11.68
N THR A 302 4.65 20.92 10.96
CA THR A 302 4.83 20.87 9.50
C THR A 302 6.29 21.14 9.16
N HIS A 303 6.92 20.21 8.46
CA HIS A 303 8.27 20.33 7.94
C HIS A 303 8.24 20.09 6.42
N ALA A 304 8.79 21.02 5.63
CA ALA A 304 8.79 20.93 4.15
C ALA A 304 7.43 20.56 3.51
N GLY A 305 6.32 21.09 4.05
CA GLY A 305 4.97 20.79 3.56
C GLY A 305 4.39 19.43 4.01
N VAL A 306 5.11 18.65 4.80
CA VAL A 306 4.68 17.37 5.40
C VAL A 306 4.27 17.59 6.86
N LYS A 307 3.05 17.17 7.22
CA LYS A 307 2.55 17.07 8.60
C LYS A 307 3.05 15.79 9.26
N SER A 308 3.70 15.92 10.42
CA SER A 308 4.14 14.80 11.27
C SER A 308 3.93 15.12 12.76
N TYR A 309 4.24 14.18 13.64
CA TYR A 309 4.33 14.43 15.07
C TYR A 309 5.43 15.46 15.40
N PRO A 310 5.38 16.12 16.57
CA PRO A 310 6.44 17.01 17.01
C PRO A 310 7.80 16.30 17.02
N THR A 311 8.85 17.01 16.63
CA THR A 311 10.19 16.46 16.39
C THR A 311 10.71 15.61 17.57
N GLU A 312 10.53 16.07 18.81
CA GLU A 312 10.96 15.32 20.01
C GLU A 312 10.16 14.02 20.22
N LEU A 313 8.86 14.04 19.92
CA LEU A 313 8.02 12.84 20.01
C LEU A 313 8.37 11.85 18.90
N GLU A 314 8.59 12.32 17.67
CA GLU A 314 9.02 11.50 16.54
C GLU A 314 10.35 10.78 16.87
N LYS A 315 11.32 11.52 17.42
CA LYS A 315 12.60 10.95 17.87
C LYS A 315 12.40 9.89 18.96
N GLU A 316 11.60 10.19 19.99
CA GLU A 316 11.31 9.24 21.07
C GLU A 316 10.65 7.96 20.55
N MET A 317 9.72 8.09 19.59
CA MET A 317 9.06 6.96 18.93
C MET A 317 10.03 6.08 18.18
N PHE A 318 10.88 6.67 17.35
CA PHE A 318 11.89 5.92 16.61
C PHE A 318 12.87 5.23 17.54
N ASP A 319 13.41 5.93 18.54
CA ASP A 319 14.40 5.38 19.47
C ASP A 319 13.81 4.22 20.29
N THR A 320 12.56 4.35 20.75
CA THR A 320 11.88 3.31 21.52
C THR A 320 11.66 2.04 20.70
N VAL A 321 11.06 2.16 19.51
CA VAL A 321 10.71 1.00 18.68
C VAL A 321 11.96 0.36 18.09
N GLN A 322 12.93 1.17 17.65
CA GLN A 322 14.19 0.64 17.12
C GLN A 322 14.98 -0.11 18.18
N LYS A 323 15.12 0.42 19.40
CA LYS A 323 15.82 -0.27 20.48
C LYS A 323 15.23 -1.64 20.77
N GLU A 324 13.90 -1.78 20.70
CA GLU A 324 13.25 -3.07 20.86
C GLU A 324 13.52 -4.01 19.66
N LEU A 325 13.56 -3.46 18.43
CA LEU A 325 13.89 -4.24 17.23
C LEU A 325 15.35 -4.73 17.21
N GLU A 326 16.29 -3.95 17.70
CA GLU A 326 17.72 -4.29 17.76
C GLU A 326 18.01 -5.54 18.62
N VAL A 327 17.07 -5.96 19.46
CA VAL A 327 17.13 -7.24 20.18
C VAL A 327 17.00 -8.44 19.24
N PHE A 328 16.30 -8.27 18.11
CA PHE A 328 15.92 -9.36 17.21
C PHE A 328 16.52 -9.26 15.82
N VAL A 329 16.90 -8.06 15.38
CA VAL A 329 17.51 -7.82 14.07
C VAL A 329 18.71 -6.86 14.19
N PRO A 330 19.75 -7.03 13.37
CA PRO A 330 20.86 -6.09 13.32
C PRO A 330 20.42 -4.66 12.93
N ARG A 331 21.08 -3.65 13.49
CA ARG A 331 20.77 -2.21 13.29
C ARG A 331 20.71 -1.83 11.81
N GLU A 332 21.62 -2.39 11.01
CA GLU A 332 21.77 -2.15 9.57
C GLU A 332 20.57 -2.60 8.74
N LYS A 333 19.73 -3.50 9.28
CA LYS A 333 18.46 -3.90 8.66
C LYS A 333 17.31 -2.97 9.00
N ILE A 334 17.49 -1.96 9.85
CA ILE A 334 16.41 -1.07 10.31
C ILE A 334 16.54 0.32 9.69
N HIS A 335 15.60 0.69 8.83
CA HIS A 335 15.57 1.96 8.11
C HIS A 335 14.50 2.89 8.70
N ARG A 336 14.88 4.11 9.12
CA ARG A 336 13.94 5.14 9.60
C ARG A 336 13.46 6.00 8.43
N LEU A 337 12.19 6.43 8.50
CA LEU A 337 11.55 7.33 7.54
C LEU A 337 11.23 8.64 8.26
N VAL A 338 12.24 9.50 8.37
CA VAL A 338 12.17 10.75 9.14
C VAL A 338 11.60 11.85 8.26
N ALA A 339 10.58 12.56 8.72
CA ALA A 339 9.90 13.57 7.90
C ALA A 339 10.80 14.76 7.54
N SER A 340 11.74 15.13 8.43
CA SER A 340 12.69 16.23 8.22
C SER A 340 13.82 15.90 7.24
N GLU A 341 14.08 14.62 6.98
CA GLU A 341 15.11 14.15 6.03
C GLU A 341 14.54 13.98 4.61
N MET A 342 13.23 14.20 4.43
CA MET A 342 12.55 14.15 3.14
C MET A 342 12.75 15.48 2.42
N GLU A 343 13.87 15.62 1.72
CA GLU A 343 14.06 16.72 0.78
C GLU A 343 12.96 16.67 -0.29
N THR A 344 12.25 17.78 -0.49
CA THR A 344 11.50 18.02 -1.73
C THR A 344 12.53 18.10 -2.86
N LYS A 345 12.71 16.98 -3.57
CA LYS A 345 13.41 16.97 -4.87
C LYS A 345 12.51 17.50 -5.98
#